data_AF-A0A7W0G6V0-F1
#
_entry.id   AF-A0A7W0G6V0-F1
#
_cell.length_a   1.000
_cell.length_b   1.000
_cell.length_c   1.000
_cell.angle_alpha   90.00
_cell.angle_beta   90.00
_cell.angle_gamma   90.00
#
_symmetry.space_group_name_H-M   'P 1'
#
loop_
_entity.id
_entity.type
_entity.pdbx_description
1 polymer ?
#
loop_
_entity_poly.entity_id
_entity_poly.type
_entity_poly.pdbx_seq_one_letter_code
_entity_poly.pdbx_strand_id
1 'polypeptide(L)'
;EGDIPTFGVVPRGQGFAIFDTAYDNAACLSGAGPQQLPVAIGTKGDRLSFTSEFDGWGYVHLFEYDAGKMTELDTYAIPEAHDPAYAAGFGDLSVHEVATSAVDDELAYLSYYSGGFRVLKIEGTELVEAGHFIDKGGSNFWGVEVFQNGGQEYVAASDRDFGLYIFRYTGG
;
A
#
# COMPACT_ATOMS: atom_id res chain seq x y z
N GLU A 1 -1.32 -8.32 -11.35
CA GLU A 1 -1.91 -7.08 -11.87
C GLU A 1 -3.40 -7.08 -11.58
N GLY A 2 -3.84 -6.11 -10.80
CA GLY A 2 -5.26 -5.88 -10.59
C GLY A 2 -5.85 -5.20 -11.83
N ASP A 3 -6.79 -5.85 -12.51
CA ASP A 3 -7.44 -5.31 -13.72
C ASP A 3 -8.48 -4.20 -13.42
N ILE A 4 -8.61 -3.79 -12.16
CA ILE A 4 -9.64 -2.86 -11.71
C ILE A 4 -8.97 -1.55 -11.32
N PRO A 5 -9.01 -0.50 -12.17
CA PRO A 5 -8.62 0.82 -11.74
C PRO A 5 -9.51 1.25 -10.57
N THR A 6 -8.89 1.56 -9.43
CA THR A 6 -9.60 2.15 -8.30
C THR A 6 -10.04 3.55 -8.69
N PHE A 7 -11.35 3.76 -8.83
CA PHE A 7 -11.92 5.09 -8.98
C PHE A 7 -12.44 5.56 -7.62
N GLY A 8 -11.78 6.56 -7.05
CA GLY A 8 -12.26 7.25 -5.86
C GLY A 8 -13.46 8.11 -6.23
N VAL A 9 -14.60 7.86 -5.57
CA VAL A 9 -15.82 8.66 -5.69
C VAL A 9 -15.53 10.14 -5.42
N VAL A 10 -15.86 10.96 -6.43
CA VAL A 10 -15.90 12.42 -6.44
C VAL A 10 -16.31 13.00 -5.07
N PRO A 11 -15.57 13.99 -4.51
CA PRO A 11 -16.05 14.82 -3.40
C PRO A 11 -17.53 15.18 -3.52
N ARG A 12 -18.24 15.22 -2.38
CA ARG A 12 -19.69 15.46 -2.35
C ARG A 12 -20.14 16.66 -3.21
N GLY A 13 -19.35 17.72 -3.25
CA GLY A 13 -19.61 18.88 -4.10
C GLY A 13 -19.59 18.59 -5.61
N GLN A 14 -18.67 17.76 -6.08
CA GLN A 14 -18.65 17.29 -7.48
C GLN A 14 -19.85 16.37 -7.77
N GLY A 15 -20.28 15.56 -6.80
CA GLY A 15 -21.52 14.80 -6.89
C GLY A 15 -22.77 15.66 -7.15
N PHE A 16 -22.85 16.84 -6.51
CA PHE A 16 -23.91 17.82 -6.74
C PHE A 16 -23.74 18.55 -8.09
N ALA A 17 -22.50 18.88 -8.46
CA ALA A 17 -22.20 19.57 -9.71
C ALA A 17 -22.59 18.75 -10.95
N ILE A 18 -22.50 17.41 -10.90
CA ILE A 18 -22.96 16.50 -11.98
C ILE A 18 -24.44 16.72 -12.34
N PHE A 19 -25.23 17.29 -11.43
CA PHE A 19 -26.64 17.60 -11.63
C PHE A 19 -26.92 19.12 -11.59
N ASP A 20 -25.91 19.94 -11.88
CA ASP A 20 -26.00 21.41 -11.84
C ASP A 20 -26.56 21.97 -10.52
N THR A 21 -26.31 21.25 -9.41
CA THR A 21 -26.83 21.62 -8.09
C THR A 21 -25.71 22.22 -7.24
N ALA A 22 -26.00 23.30 -6.51
CA ALA A 22 -25.04 23.90 -5.59
C ALA A 22 -24.86 23.04 -4.33
N TYR A 23 -23.61 22.85 -3.89
CA TYR A 23 -23.26 22.20 -2.63
C TYR A 23 -22.86 23.23 -1.58
N ASP A 24 -23.43 23.12 -0.38
CA ASP A 24 -23.05 23.93 0.79
C ASP A 24 -22.42 23.02 1.87
N ASN A 25 -21.10 23.15 2.03
CA ASN A 25 -20.34 22.38 3.01
C ASN A 25 -20.63 22.82 4.46
N ALA A 26 -20.89 24.11 4.69
CA ALA A 26 -21.18 24.63 6.03
C ALA A 26 -22.53 24.12 6.51
N ALA A 27 -23.54 24.13 5.64
CA ALA A 27 -24.84 23.51 5.92
C ALA A 27 -24.71 22.00 6.18
N CYS A 28 -23.89 21.29 5.38
CA CYS A 28 -23.64 19.85 5.58
C CYS A 28 -23.06 19.54 6.97
N LEU A 29 -22.09 20.34 7.43
CA LEU A 29 -21.43 20.15 8.72
C LEU A 29 -22.29 20.58 9.92
N SER A 30 -23.37 21.35 9.69
CA SER A 30 -24.26 21.85 10.74
C SER A 30 -25.17 20.78 11.40
N GLY A 31 -25.11 19.52 10.94
CA GLY A 31 -25.59 18.38 11.73
C GLY A 31 -27.03 17.90 11.47
N ALA A 32 -27.71 18.36 10.41
CA ALA A 32 -29.05 17.85 10.03
C ALA A 32 -29.04 16.44 9.38
N GLY A 33 -27.92 15.70 9.47
CA GLY A 33 -27.71 14.42 8.80
C GLY A 33 -27.37 14.56 7.30
N PRO A 34 -27.07 13.45 6.61
CA PRO A 34 -26.86 13.49 5.16
C PRO A 34 -28.19 13.83 4.48
N GLN A 35 -28.31 15.07 3.98
CA GLN A 35 -29.45 15.41 3.14
C GLN A 35 -29.38 14.64 1.83
N GLN A 36 -30.51 14.08 1.42
CA GLN A 36 -30.67 13.54 0.10
C GLN A 36 -30.49 14.66 -0.92
N LEU A 37 -29.73 14.38 -1.98
CA LEU A 37 -29.58 15.31 -3.10
C LEU A 37 -30.99 15.66 -3.62
N PRO A 38 -31.37 16.95 -3.74
CA PRO A 38 -32.71 17.37 -4.15
C PRO A 38 -32.91 17.23 -5.67
N VAL A 39 -32.57 16.05 -6.20
CA VAL A 39 -32.65 15.68 -7.61
C VAL A 39 -33.63 14.51 -7.72
N ALA A 40 -34.58 14.61 -8.66
CA ALA A 40 -35.57 13.57 -8.86
C ALA A 40 -34.91 12.24 -9.27
N ILE A 41 -35.42 11.13 -8.76
CA ILE A 41 -34.96 9.79 -9.16
C ILE A 41 -35.15 9.64 -10.68
N GLY A 42 -34.10 9.20 -11.37
CA GLY A 42 -34.07 9.06 -12.82
C GLY A 42 -33.59 10.30 -13.58
N THR A 43 -33.26 11.39 -12.89
CA THR A 43 -32.58 12.53 -13.52
C THR A 43 -31.24 12.08 -14.08
N LYS A 44 -30.98 12.42 -15.35
CA LYS A 44 -29.68 12.20 -15.97
C LYS A 44 -28.78 13.38 -15.60
N GLY A 45 -27.63 13.08 -15.01
CA GLY A 45 -26.57 14.06 -14.80
C GLY A 45 -25.70 14.23 -16.04
N ASP A 46 -24.58 14.89 -15.83
CA ASP A 46 -23.58 15.16 -16.85
C ASP A 46 -22.95 13.91 -17.46
N ARG A 47 -22.49 14.08 -18.70
CA ARG A 47 -21.58 13.12 -19.33
C ARG A 47 -20.17 13.39 -18.82
N LEU A 48 -19.62 12.43 -18.10
CA LEU A 48 -18.28 12.50 -17.55
C LEU A 48 -17.26 11.80 -18.45
N SER A 49 -16.03 12.32 -18.44
CA SER A 49 -14.85 11.67 -19.01
C SER A 49 -13.87 11.42 -17.88
N PHE A 50 -13.33 10.22 -17.83
CA PHE A 50 -12.36 9.82 -16.82
C PHE A 50 -11.08 9.37 -17.50
N THR A 51 -9.95 9.73 -16.91
CA THR A 51 -8.63 9.25 -17.27
C THR A 51 -7.96 8.74 -16.00
N SER A 52 -7.12 7.72 -16.13
CA SER A 52 -6.26 7.23 -15.06
C SER A 52 -4.83 7.52 -15.43
N GLU A 53 -4.04 7.92 -14.44
CA GLU A 53 -2.60 8.09 -14.54
C GLU A 53 -1.96 7.19 -13.49
N PHE A 54 -0.77 6.69 -13.79
CA PHE A 54 0.00 5.93 -12.81
C PHE A 54 0.59 6.91 -11.78
N ASP A 55 0.30 6.68 -10.51
CA ASP A 55 0.73 7.52 -9.38
C ASP A 55 1.63 6.74 -8.41
N GLY A 56 2.31 5.71 -8.93
CA GLY A 56 3.16 4.82 -8.14
C GLY A 56 2.44 3.59 -7.60
N TRP A 57 3.25 2.66 -7.10
CA TRP A 57 2.81 1.48 -6.38
C TRP A 57 2.87 1.70 -4.85
N GLY A 58 2.29 0.77 -4.08
CA GLY A 58 2.22 0.86 -2.63
C GLY A 58 3.57 0.74 -1.93
N TYR A 59 3.72 1.48 -0.83
CA TYR A 59 4.94 1.61 -0.04
C TYR A 59 4.63 1.47 1.46
N VAL A 60 5.66 1.39 2.30
CA VAL A 60 5.51 1.34 3.76
C VAL A 60 5.92 2.65 4.39
N HIS A 61 5.34 2.93 5.55
CA HIS A 61 5.63 4.10 6.37
C HIS A 61 6.26 3.67 7.69
N LEU A 62 7.24 4.43 8.16
CA LEU A 62 7.75 4.38 9.52
C LEU A 62 7.11 5.51 10.32
N PHE A 63 6.55 5.17 11.48
CA PHE A 63 5.95 6.13 12.40
C PHE A 63 6.62 6.07 13.76
N GLU A 64 6.90 7.23 14.35
CA GLU A 64 7.12 7.36 15.78
C GLU A 64 5.77 7.40 16.50
N TYR A 65 5.62 6.62 17.56
CA TYR A 65 4.49 6.71 18.46
C TYR A 65 4.91 7.35 19.78
N ASP A 66 4.47 8.59 20.01
CA ASP A 66 4.69 9.32 21.26
C ASP A 66 3.39 9.97 21.76
N ALA A 67 3.15 9.86 23.07
CA ALA A 67 2.02 10.49 23.76
C ALA A 67 0.64 10.32 23.08
N GLY A 68 0.37 9.16 22.47
CA GLY A 68 -0.89 8.89 21.78
C GLY A 68 -1.00 9.46 20.37
N LYS A 69 0.12 9.91 19.78
CA LYS A 69 0.20 10.44 18.42
C LYS A 69 1.18 9.63 17.60
N MET A 70 0.87 9.50 16.32
CA MET A 70 1.76 8.93 15.30
C MET A 70 2.35 10.09 14.50
N THR A 71 3.68 10.17 14.45
CA THR A 71 4.41 11.11 13.59
C THR A 71 5.13 10.31 12.51
N GLU A 72 4.90 10.62 11.25
CA GLU A 72 5.62 9.98 10.15
C GLU A 72 7.09 10.38 10.21
N LEU A 73 7.97 9.38 10.18
CA LEU A 73 9.42 9.56 10.17
C LEU A 73 9.98 9.38 8.76
N ASP A 74 9.54 8.31 8.07
CA ASP A 74 10.07 7.94 6.76
C ASP A 74 9.08 7.05 5.98
N THR A 75 9.37 6.86 4.69
CA THR A 75 8.68 5.96 3.79
C THR A 75 9.69 5.15 2.98
N TYR A 76 9.41 3.86 2.76
CA TYR A 76 10.23 3.03 1.88
C TYR A 76 9.41 2.46 0.72
N ALA A 77 9.96 2.62 -0.47
CA ALA A 77 9.53 1.98 -1.71
C ALA A 77 10.76 1.57 -2.52
N ILE A 78 10.63 0.50 -3.31
CA ILE A 78 11.68 0.15 -4.29
C ILE A 78 11.70 1.19 -5.42
N PRO A 79 12.85 1.46 -6.06
CA PRO A 79 12.93 2.46 -7.14
C PRO A 79 11.92 2.23 -8.27
N GLU A 80 11.65 0.97 -8.63
CA GLU A 80 10.70 0.58 -9.67
C GLU A 80 9.26 0.93 -9.31
N ALA A 81 8.93 1.08 -8.02
CA ALA A 81 7.59 1.40 -7.56
C ALA A 81 7.11 2.79 -8.02
N HIS A 82 8.02 3.70 -8.36
CA HIS A 82 7.73 5.06 -8.79
C HIS A 82 8.01 5.32 -10.27
N ASP A 83 8.46 4.32 -11.02
CA ASP A 83 8.78 4.46 -12.44
C ASP A 83 7.57 4.09 -13.31
N PRO A 84 7.00 5.03 -14.09
CA PRO A 84 5.89 4.75 -15.00
C PRO A 84 6.19 3.67 -16.04
N ALA A 85 7.46 3.38 -16.33
CA ALA A 85 7.84 2.26 -17.19
C ALA A 85 7.42 0.89 -16.61
N TYR A 86 7.25 0.81 -15.29
CA TYR A 86 6.83 -0.39 -14.56
C TYR A 86 5.35 -0.38 -14.17
N ALA A 87 4.55 0.53 -14.75
CA ALA A 87 3.13 0.66 -14.44
C ALA A 87 2.28 -0.54 -14.91
N ALA A 88 2.74 -1.28 -15.93
CA ALA A 88 2.00 -2.43 -16.49
C ALA A 88 2.96 -3.52 -16.99
N GLY A 89 2.57 -4.79 -16.85
CA GLY A 89 3.34 -5.91 -17.39
C GLY A 89 4.57 -6.35 -16.57
N PHE A 90 4.81 -5.73 -15.42
CA PHE A 90 5.90 -6.10 -14.49
C PHE A 90 5.38 -6.74 -13.18
N GLY A 91 4.07 -7.01 -13.11
CA GLY A 91 3.41 -7.45 -11.89
C GLY A 91 3.08 -6.30 -10.95
N ASP A 92 2.61 -6.63 -9.75
CA ASP A 92 2.28 -5.63 -8.75
C ASP A 92 3.56 -5.31 -7.94
N LEU A 93 3.98 -4.05 -7.88
CA LEU A 93 5.17 -3.63 -7.12
C LEU A 93 4.75 -2.96 -5.81
N SER A 94 3.88 -3.61 -5.05
CA SER A 94 3.37 -3.11 -3.76
C SER A 94 3.67 -4.09 -2.63
N VAL A 95 3.75 -3.57 -1.41
CA VAL A 95 3.82 -4.38 -0.20
C VAL A 95 2.47 -5.03 0.08
N HIS A 96 2.44 -6.34 0.26
CA HIS A 96 1.26 -7.05 0.75
C HIS A 96 1.24 -7.13 2.28
N GLU A 97 2.37 -7.49 2.89
CA GLU A 97 2.48 -7.76 4.31
C GLU A 97 3.87 -7.37 4.82
N VAL A 98 3.92 -7.01 6.10
CA VAL A 98 5.12 -6.68 6.86
C VAL A 98 5.14 -7.56 8.10
N ALA A 99 6.22 -8.28 8.34
CA ALA A 99 6.48 -8.99 9.58
C ALA A 99 7.73 -8.42 10.25
N THR A 100 7.61 -8.00 11.51
CA THR A 100 8.75 -7.53 12.31
C THR A 100 9.49 -8.71 12.91
N SER A 101 10.82 -8.61 13.01
CA SER A 101 11.63 -9.59 13.72
C SER A 101 11.18 -9.72 15.18
N ALA A 102 11.25 -10.95 15.70
CA ALA A 102 10.94 -11.28 17.09
C ALA A 102 12.18 -11.16 17.99
N VAL A 103 13.37 -10.97 17.43
CA VAL A 103 14.65 -10.92 18.17
C VAL A 103 15.46 -9.63 17.96
N ASP A 104 15.04 -8.79 17.02
CA ASP A 104 15.68 -7.51 16.67
C ASP A 104 14.58 -6.50 16.33
N ASP A 105 14.40 -5.49 17.17
CA ASP A 105 13.33 -4.49 17.04
C ASP A 105 13.57 -3.47 15.91
N GLU A 106 14.77 -3.47 15.31
CA GLU A 106 15.11 -2.64 14.17
C GLU A 106 14.79 -3.33 12.83
N LEU A 107 14.44 -4.63 12.82
CA LEU A 107 14.37 -5.41 11.58
C LEU A 107 12.92 -5.75 11.18
N ALA A 108 12.61 -5.56 9.89
CA ALA A 108 11.33 -5.91 9.28
C ALA A 108 11.52 -6.66 7.95
N TYR A 109 10.58 -7.55 7.66
CA TYR A 109 10.55 -8.39 6.47
C TYR A 109 9.27 -8.13 5.69
N LEU A 110 9.39 -7.95 4.38
CA LEU A 110 8.27 -7.54 3.53
C LEU A 110 8.05 -8.58 2.43
N SER A 111 6.78 -8.95 2.23
CA SER A 111 6.34 -9.58 0.98
C SER A 111 5.93 -8.50 0.00
N TYR A 112 6.79 -8.22 -0.99
CA TYR A 112 6.66 -7.12 -1.94
C TYR A 112 6.18 -7.62 -3.32
N TYR A 113 5.26 -8.59 -3.40
CA TYR A 113 4.78 -9.17 -4.67
C TYR A 113 5.91 -9.42 -5.69
N SER A 114 5.86 -8.74 -6.85
CA SER A 114 6.86 -8.85 -7.91
C SER A 114 8.14 -8.10 -7.63
N GLY A 115 8.11 -7.18 -6.67
CA GLY A 115 9.29 -6.63 -6.02
C GLY A 115 10.02 -7.62 -5.10
N GLY A 116 9.53 -8.85 -4.89
CA GLY A 116 10.28 -9.88 -4.17
C GLY A 116 10.16 -9.84 -2.64
N PHE A 117 11.02 -10.60 -1.97
CA PHE A 117 11.19 -10.54 -0.52
C PHE A 117 12.17 -9.41 -0.18
N ARG A 118 11.81 -8.50 0.73
CA ARG A 118 12.68 -7.41 1.19
C ARG A 118 12.93 -7.49 2.68
N VAL A 119 14.11 -7.04 3.08
CA VAL A 119 14.51 -6.86 4.47
C VAL A 119 14.80 -5.39 4.68
N LEU A 120 14.08 -4.76 5.60
CA LEU A 120 14.30 -3.39 6.01
C LEU A 120 14.89 -3.37 7.41
N LYS A 121 15.80 -2.42 7.62
CA LYS A 121 16.33 -2.06 8.92
C LYS A 121 15.98 -0.62 9.25
N ILE A 122 15.52 -0.37 10.47
CA ILE A 122 15.35 0.96 11.02
C ILE A 122 16.73 1.45 11.46
N GLU A 123 17.22 2.51 10.83
CA GLU A 123 18.47 3.17 11.20
C GLU A 123 18.16 4.60 11.66
N GLY A 124 17.96 4.77 12.97
CA GLY A 124 17.51 6.03 13.54
C GLY A 124 16.06 6.34 13.14
N THR A 125 15.86 7.30 12.24
CA THR A 125 14.53 7.70 11.74
C THR A 125 14.26 7.23 10.31
N GLU A 126 15.12 6.39 9.74
CA GLU A 126 15.06 5.97 8.33
C GLU A 126 14.85 4.46 8.18
N LEU A 127 14.18 4.07 7.10
CA LEU A 127 14.06 2.69 6.64
C LEU A 127 15.11 2.41 5.56
N VAL A 128 16.06 1.52 5.87
CA VAL A 128 17.17 1.15 4.98
C VAL A 128 16.98 -0.29 4.50
N GLU A 129 17.08 -0.55 3.19
CA GLU A 129 17.07 -1.93 2.69
C GLU A 129 18.38 -2.65 3.07
N ALA A 130 18.26 -3.65 3.93
CA ALA A 130 19.37 -4.48 4.38
C ALA A 130 19.56 -5.76 3.52
N GLY A 131 18.58 -6.08 2.68
CA GLY A 131 18.69 -7.19 1.75
C GLY A 131 17.40 -7.49 0.99
N HIS A 132 17.50 -8.34 -0.02
CA HIS A 132 16.36 -8.80 -0.80
C HIS A 132 16.59 -10.15 -1.44
N PHE A 133 15.50 -10.77 -1.89
CA PHE A 133 15.52 -11.96 -2.73
C PHE A 133 14.43 -11.87 -3.80
N ILE A 134 14.84 -12.12 -5.04
CA ILE A 134 13.94 -12.34 -6.18
C ILE A 134 14.39 -13.65 -6.82
N ASP A 135 13.45 -14.57 -7.06
CA ASP A 135 13.77 -15.83 -7.72
C ASP A 135 14.12 -15.58 -9.20
N LYS A 136 14.92 -16.48 -9.80
CA LYS A 136 15.30 -16.39 -11.21
C LYS A 136 14.09 -16.39 -12.15
N GLY A 137 12.99 -17.02 -11.73
CA GLY A 137 11.73 -17.02 -12.47
C GLY A 137 10.90 -15.74 -12.30
N GLY A 138 11.35 -14.77 -11.51
CA GLY A 138 10.52 -13.70 -10.95
C GLY A 138 9.95 -14.12 -9.59
N SER A 139 9.23 -13.22 -8.94
CA SER A 139 8.58 -13.50 -7.65
C SER A 139 7.19 -12.89 -7.61
N ASN A 140 6.38 -13.35 -6.67
CA ASN A 140 5.03 -12.90 -6.39
C ASN A 140 4.70 -13.21 -4.93
N PHE A 141 5.54 -12.69 -4.01
CA PHE A 141 5.38 -12.92 -2.58
C PHE A 141 4.14 -12.20 -2.05
N TRP A 142 3.23 -12.97 -1.48
CA TRP A 142 1.99 -12.48 -0.90
C TRP A 142 2.03 -12.50 0.62
N GLY A 143 2.61 -13.53 1.25
CA GLY A 143 2.66 -13.58 2.72
C GLY A 143 4.08 -13.57 3.26
N VAL A 144 4.26 -13.03 4.46
CA VAL A 144 5.52 -13.07 5.22
C VAL A 144 5.23 -13.25 6.71
N GLU A 145 5.84 -14.26 7.34
CA GLU A 145 5.66 -14.54 8.78
C GLU A 145 6.98 -14.95 9.41
N VAL A 146 7.24 -14.43 10.61
CA VAL A 146 8.44 -14.76 11.40
C VAL A 146 8.15 -15.94 12.32
N PHE A 147 9.08 -16.90 12.41
CA PHE A 147 8.96 -18.01 13.34
C PHE A 147 10.31 -18.43 13.91
N GLN A 148 10.26 -19.07 15.08
CA GLN A 148 11.44 -19.57 15.79
C GLN A 148 11.58 -21.08 15.61
N ASN A 149 12.78 -21.55 15.30
CA ASN A 149 13.11 -22.97 15.29
C ASN A 149 14.53 -23.20 15.79
N GLY A 150 14.70 -24.02 16.82
CA GLY A 150 16.03 -24.35 17.36
C GLY A 150 16.81 -23.16 17.93
N GLY A 151 16.11 -22.10 18.40
CA GLY A 151 16.73 -20.87 18.88
C GLY A 151 17.21 -19.93 17.76
N GLN A 152 16.81 -20.19 16.52
CA GLN A 152 17.07 -19.35 15.35
C GLN A 152 15.75 -18.80 14.81
N GLU A 153 15.74 -17.50 14.52
CA GLU A 153 14.68 -16.87 13.77
C GLU A 153 14.75 -17.22 12.28
N TYR A 154 13.60 -17.54 11.71
CA TYR A 154 13.40 -17.74 10.29
C TYR A 154 12.20 -16.93 9.81
N VAL A 155 12.14 -16.72 8.50
CA VAL A 155 11.02 -16.04 7.86
C VAL A 155 10.43 -16.97 6.81
N ALA A 156 9.14 -17.25 6.95
CA ALA A 156 8.34 -17.97 5.98
C ALA A 156 7.71 -16.96 5.02
N ALA A 157 8.13 -16.97 3.75
CA ALA A 157 7.56 -16.11 2.72
C ALA A 157 6.81 -16.97 1.69
N SER A 158 5.52 -16.71 1.50
CA SER A 158 4.69 -17.45 0.55
C SER A 158 4.62 -16.72 -0.78
N ASP A 159 5.09 -17.39 -1.83
CA ASP A 159 5.04 -16.97 -3.21
C ASP A 159 3.85 -17.63 -3.92
N ARG A 160 3.08 -16.85 -4.68
CA ARG A 160 1.88 -17.33 -5.37
C ARG A 160 2.17 -18.25 -6.55
N ASP A 161 3.36 -18.16 -7.11
CA ASP A 161 3.79 -18.91 -8.29
C ASP A 161 4.68 -20.10 -7.90
N PHE A 162 5.49 -19.95 -6.84
CA PHE A 162 6.51 -20.93 -6.44
C PHE A 162 6.29 -21.59 -5.07
N GLY A 163 5.32 -21.12 -4.26
CA GLY A 163 5.02 -21.68 -2.95
C GLY A 163 5.89 -21.11 -1.83
N LEU A 164 6.26 -21.93 -0.84
CA LEU A 164 6.88 -21.46 0.40
C LEU A 164 8.41 -21.39 0.32
N TYR A 165 8.96 -20.22 0.65
CA TYR A 165 10.39 -19.99 0.89
C TYR A 165 10.65 -19.82 2.39
N ILE A 166 11.77 -20.35 2.86
CA ILE A 166 12.23 -20.18 4.24
C ILE A 166 13.57 -19.43 4.20
N PHE A 167 13.57 -18.20 4.72
CA PHE A 167 14.74 -17.35 4.81
C PHE A 167 15.32 -17.36 6.23
N ARG A 168 16.63 -17.15 6.29
CA ARG A 168 17.34 -16.80 7.53
C ARG A 168 18.13 -15.53 7.24
N TYR A 169 17.88 -14.48 8.00
CA TYR A 169 18.71 -13.28 7.95
C TYR A 169 20.10 -13.58 8.51
N THR A 170 21.15 -13.19 7.79
CA THR A 170 22.55 -13.50 8.15
C THR A 170 23.34 -12.29 8.62
N GLY A 171 22.72 -11.12 8.73
CA GLY A 171 23.40 -9.84 8.97
C GLY A 171 24.03 -9.29 7.69
N GLY A 172 23.82 -7.99 7.47
CA GLY A 172 24.58 -7.12 6.56
C GLY A 172 25.57 -6.27 7.33
#